data_AF-A0A352AIY0-F1
#
_entry.id   AF-A0A352AIY0-F1
#
_cell.length_a   1.000
_cell.length_b   1.000
_cell.length_c   1.000
_cell.angle_alpha   90.00
_cell.angle_beta   90.00
_cell.angle_gamma   90.00
#
_symmetry.space_group_name_H-M   'P 1'
#
loop_
_entity.id
_entity.type
_entity.pdbx_description
1 polymer ?
#
loop_
_entity_poly.entity_id
_entity_poly.type
_entity_poly.pdbx_seq_one_letter_code
_entity_poly.pdbx_strand_id
1 'polypeptide(L)' 'FMNILSNAIDALEKKMAIESFFTPWIRIRTQVNECQNAVVISITDNGPGVPPHMKQRLFDPFFTT' A
#
# COMPACT_ATOMS: atom_id res chain seq x y z
N PHE A 1 -10.04 -2.37 5.77
CA PHE A 1 -9.61 -2.70 4.40
C PHE A 1 -9.58 -1.49 3.49
N MET A 2 -10.65 -0.67 3.44
CA MET A 2 -10.69 0.60 2.68
C MET A 2 -9.49 1.51 2.94
N ASN A 3 -9.04 1.62 4.20
CA ASN A 3 -7.90 2.48 4.56
C ASN A 3 -6.60 2.13 3.83
N ILE A 4 -6.35 0.84 3.55
CA ILE A 4 -5.14 0.44 2.82
C ILE A 4 -5.22 0.87 1.35
N LEU A 5 -6.41 0.76 0.75
CA LEU A 5 -6.61 1.21 -0.63
C LEU A 5 -6.55 2.74 -0.74
N SER A 6 -7.09 3.47 0.25
CA SER A 6 -6.95 4.93 0.31
C SER A 6 -5.47 5.33 0.36
N ASN A 7 -4.70 4.76 1.28
CA ASN A 7 -3.27 5.05 1.40
C ASN A 7 -2.51 4.74 0.10
N ALA A 8 -2.88 3.67 -0.60
CA ALA A 8 -2.28 3.33 -1.89
C ALA A 8 -2.65 4.35 -2.99
N ILE A 9 -3.91 4.80 -3.05
CA ILE A 9 -4.36 5.84 -4.00
C ILE A 9 -3.63 7.16 -3.72
N ASP A 10 -3.60 7.60 -2.46
CA ASP A 10 -2.92 8.84 -2.05
C ASP A 10 -1.43 8.82 -2.44
N ALA A 11 -0.78 7.67 -2.28
CA ALA A 11 0.61 7.48 -2.66
C ALA A 11 0.83 7.55 -4.18
N LEU A 12 -0.09 6.96 -4.98
CA LEU A 12 -0.03 7.00 -6.44
C LEU A 12 -0.27 8.42 -6.98
N GLU A 13 -1.23 9.15 -6.42
CA GLU A 13 -1.51 10.55 -6.80
C GLU A 13 -0.30 11.45 -6.59
N LYS A 14 0.39 11.32 -5.43
CA LYS A 14 1.63 12.05 -5.14
C LYS A 14 2.71 11.82 -6.19
N LYS A 15 2.83 10.59 -6.72
CA LYS A 15 3.82 10.26 -7.75
C LYS A 15 3.41 10.75 -9.13
N MET A 16 2.13 10.65 -9.48
CA MET A 16 1.59 11.20 -10.74
C MET A 16 1.79 12.72 -10.84
N ALA A 17 1.75 13.43 -9.71
CA ALA A 17 2.01 14.87 -9.67
C ALA A 17 3.46 15.25 -10.03
N ILE A 18 4.41 14.31 -9.92
CA ILE A 18 5.84 14.53 -10.18
C ILE A 18 6.26 13.91 -11.52
N GLU A 19 5.71 12.74 -11.88
CA GLU A 19 6.08 11.98 -13.06
C GLU A 19 4.91 11.89 -14.07
N SER A 20 4.96 12.70 -15.14
CA SER A 20 3.87 12.77 -16.13
C SER A 20 3.65 11.49 -16.96
N PHE A 21 4.65 10.61 -17.04
CA PHE A 21 4.57 9.33 -17.77
C PHE A 21 4.39 8.12 -16.85
N PHE A 22 4.05 8.35 -15.58
CA PHE A 22 3.83 7.29 -14.62
C PHE A 22 2.46 6.65 -14.80
N THR A 23 2.42 5.33 -15.01
CA THR A 23 1.18 4.55 -15.04
C THR A 23 0.95 3.90 -13.67
N PRO A 24 0.02 4.44 -12.86
CA PRO A 24 -0.27 3.88 -11.54
C PRO A 24 -0.97 2.52 -11.64
N TRP A 25 -0.67 1.61 -10.72
CA TRP A 25 -1.43 0.37 -10.55
C TRP A 25 -1.48 -0.06 -9.09
N ILE A 26 -2.55 -0.77 -8.75
CA ILE A 26 -2.71 -1.51 -7.51
C ILE A 26 -3.00 -2.96 -7.86
N ARG A 27 -2.25 -3.88 -7.25
CA ARG A 27 -2.41 -5.33 -7.39
C ARG A 27 -2.93 -5.88 -6.08
N ILE A 28 -4.04 -6.61 -6.18
CA ILE A 28 -4.62 -7.35 -5.06
C ILE A 28 -4.43 -8.84 -5.35
N ARG A 29 -3.78 -9.55 -4.43
CA ARG A 29 -3.57 -11.00 -4.52
C ARG A 29 -4.15 -11.66 -3.28
N THR A 30 -4.95 -12.70 -3.49
CA THR A 30 -5.47 -13.56 -2.43
C THR A 30 -4.82 -14.93 -2.54
N GLN A 31 -4.42 -15.50 -1.41
CA GLN A 31 -3.90 -16.86 -1.35
C GLN A 31 -4.32 -17.52 -0.04
N VAL A 32 -4.59 -18.83 -0.09
CA VAL A 32 -4.80 -19.62 1.11
C VAL A 32 -3.43 -20.03 1.63
N ASN A 33 -3.15 -19.71 2.89
CA ASN A 33 -2.00 -20.22 3.61
C ASN A 33 -2.47 -21.41 4.46
N GLU A 34 -2.34 -22.61 3.90
CA GLU A 34 -2.79 -23.85 4.53
C GLU A 34 -2.07 -24.12 5.86
N CYS A 35 -0.77 -23.82 5.93
CA CYS A 35 0.03 -24.02 7.15
C CYS A 35 -0.46 -23.16 8.33
N GLN A 36 -1.00 -21.98 8.03
CA GLN A 36 -1.53 -21.06 9.05
C GLN A 36 -3.06 -21.09 9.15
N ASN A 37 -3.72 -21.98 8.40
CA ASN A 37 -5.18 -22.03 8.26
C ASN A 37 -5.81 -20.63 8.05
N ALA A 38 -5.20 -19.83 7.19
CA ALA A 38 -5.52 -18.41 7.01
C ALA A 38 -5.64 -18.03 5.53
N VAL A 39 -6.43 -16.99 5.25
CA VAL A 39 -6.44 -16.33 3.93
C VAL A 39 -5.55 -15.09 4.00
N VAL A 40 -4.55 -15.04 3.12
CA VAL A 40 -3.65 -13.90 3.00
C VAL A 40 -4.12 -13.04 1.83
N ILE A 41 -4.38 -11.77 2.10
CA ILE A 41 -4.69 -10.76 1.10
C ILE A 41 -3.52 -9.78 1.07
N SER A 42 -2.83 -9.71 -0.07
CA SER A 42 -1.72 -8.79 -0.33
C SER A 42 -2.20 -7.67 -1.23
N ILE A 43 -1.99 -6.43 -0.80
CA ILE A 43 -2.22 -5.22 -1.59
C ILE A 43 -0.84 -4.62 -1.89
N THR A 44 -0.56 -4.31 -3.15
CA THR A 44 0.71 -3.73 -3.59
C THR A 44 0.45 -2.65 -4.61
N ASP A 45 1.12 -1.51 -4.48
CA ASP A 45 1.12 -0.41 -5.45
C ASP A 45 2.53 -0.16 -6.01
N ASN A 46 2.63 0.64 -7.07
CA ASN A 46 3.89 1.11 -7.63
C ASN A 46 4.19 2.60 -7.34
N GLY A 47 3.64 3.12 -6.25
CA GLY A 47 3.86 4.48 -5.77
C GLY A 47 5.29 4.72 -5.26
N PRO A 48 5.51 5.81 -4.51
CA PRO A 48 6.83 6.20 -4.01
C PRO A 48 7.35 5.29 -2.89
N GLY A 49 6.51 4.39 -2.37
CA GLY A 49 6.82 3.53 -1.24
C GLY A 49 6.86 4.30 0.09
N VAL A 50 7.19 3.59 1.17
CA VAL A 50 7.27 4.19 2.52
C VAL A 50 8.72 4.39 2.94
N PRO A 51 9.14 5.64 3.20
CA PRO A 51 10.44 5.96 3.75
C PRO A 51 10.79 5.15 5.02
N PRO A 52 12.06 4.71 5.19
CA PRO A 52 12.46 3.87 6.32
C PRO A 52 12.12 4.45 7.71
N HIS A 53 12.20 5.78 7.86
CA HIS A 53 11.91 6.46 9.13
C HIS A 53 10.42 6.46 9.50
N MET A 54 9.51 6.27 8.54
CA MET A 54 8.08 6.15 8.80
C MET A 54 7.62 4.70 9.02
N LYS A 55 8.44 3.71 8.65
CA LYS A 55 8.10 2.27 8.80
C LYS A 55 7.77 1.86 10.22
N GLN A 56 8.41 2.47 11.22
CA GLN A 56 8.18 2.16 12.63
C GLN A 56 6.85 2.70 13.17
N ARG A 57 6.29 3.72 12.53
CA ARG A 57 5.09 4.43 12.98
C ARG A 57 3.83 4.09 12.19
N LEU A 58 3.98 3.33 11.10
CA LEU A 58 2.89 2.88 10.23
C LEU A 58 1.77 2.11 10.94
N PHE A 59 2.08 1.52 12.10
CA PHE A 59 1.13 0.76 12.90
C PHE A 59 0.62 1.54 14.12
N ASP A 60 1.05 2.80 14.29
CA ASP A 60 0.50 3.67 15.33
C ASP A 60 -0.94 4.02 14.94
N PRO A 61 -1.94 3.82 15.83
CA PRO A 61 -3.36 3.96 15.51
C PRO A 61 -3.81 5.39 15.13
N PHE A 62 -2.89 6.36 15.09
CA PHE A 62 -3.12 7.75 14.71
C PHE A 62 -2.19 8.26 13.61
N PHE A 63 -1.40 7.38 12.99
CA PHE A 63 -0.46 7.77 11.95
C PHE A 63 -1.08 7.63 10.56
N THR A 64 -1.31 8.77 9.91
CA THR A 64 -1.80 8.87 8.52
C THR A 64 -0.72 9.49 7.65
N THR A 65 -0.46 8.94 6.46
CA THR A 65 0.60 9.36 5.52
C THR A 65 0.04 9.97 4.25
#